data_AF-A0A059BZ77-F1
#
_entry.id   AF-A0A059BZ77-F1
#
_cell.length_a   1.000
_cell.length_b   1.000
_cell.length_c   1.000
_cell.angle_alpha   90.00
_cell.angle_beta   90.00
_cell.angle_gamma   90.00
#
_symmetry.space_group_name_H-M   'P 1'
#
loop_
_entity.id
_entity.type
_entity.pdbx_description
1 polymer ?
#
loop_
_entity_poly.entity_id
_entity_poly.type
_entity_poly.pdbx_seq_one_letter_code
_entity_poly.pdbx_strand_id
1 'polypeptide(L)'
;MPLSSLLVSERKMLDPQSPCLQQWNRIFLILCVFALALDPLFFYIPVIDVNKWCLDIDNRMKIIASLLRTIIDAFYIIHVILKFHTGYTVPPSRPFGREVLINDPSAVSRRYLSSYFFLDILAILPIPQVVVFVIIPTPHRPGALMIKESLKFIIYGQCVPRIIRIYPLYKAVTRTSGLLLEKAWAGAAFNLLLFMFASHVFGTFWYLFSIDRKVRCWEAVCRRPDCDSSYLYCSTAQKQNYKFLDTACPLIEPNDIKDSKEFSFGIFIDALRSGIVESKDLSKKLFYCSWWGLRNLSSLGKNLQTSTSAGEIVFAFSIAIAGLVLYSLLIGNVQVFYDPAPVRAEERRARRQDAEQWMLRRMLPEGLKARIRRYEQYRWQETRGVDEESLIRNLPKDLRRDVKRHLCLECLLRVPLFEKMDDRLLDAMCDRLKPVLYTKKSFIVHEGDPVDEMLFIIRGRLGSTTTNGGRTGFFNLVYLKEGDFCGEELLTWALDPNSSSDLPTSTRTLEAITEVEAFALTTYDLKFVASQFRRLHSKQLQHTFRFYSQQWRTWAACCIQATWRRHCRRMRN
;
A
#
# COMPACT_ATOMS: atom_id res chain seq x y z
N MET A 1 20.67 15.91 -56.25
CA MET A 1 21.48 16.59 -55.22
C MET A 1 20.72 17.85 -54.80
N PRO A 2 20.35 17.95 -53.52
CA PRO A 2 21.18 18.76 -52.64
C PRO A 2 21.72 17.95 -51.46
N LEU A 3 22.92 18.35 -51.09
CA LEU A 3 23.86 17.73 -50.18
C LEU A 3 23.57 18.27 -48.77
N SER A 4 22.66 17.67 -48.01
CA SER A 4 22.43 18.06 -46.61
C SER A 4 21.94 16.92 -45.70
N SER A 5 22.20 15.67 -46.06
CA SER A 5 21.83 14.49 -45.26
C SER A 5 23.05 13.74 -44.73
N LEU A 6 24.03 14.47 -44.19
CA LEU A 6 25.18 13.89 -43.52
C LEU A 6 25.28 14.43 -42.09
N LEU A 7 25.12 13.48 -41.15
CA LEU A 7 25.55 13.51 -39.75
C LEU A 7 24.68 14.31 -38.77
N VAL A 8 23.41 13.91 -38.63
CA VAL A 8 22.82 13.88 -37.28
C VAL A 8 23.01 12.46 -36.78
N SER A 9 24.04 12.25 -35.96
CA SER A 9 24.12 11.05 -35.13
C SER A 9 22.83 11.03 -34.29
N GLU A 10 21.92 10.11 -34.60
CA GLU A 10 20.74 9.87 -33.77
C GLU A 10 21.26 9.48 -32.38
N ARG A 11 21.33 10.46 -31.47
CA ARG A 11 21.57 10.19 -30.06
C ARG A 11 20.39 9.35 -29.59
N LYS A 12 20.61 8.03 -29.49
CA LYS A 12 19.60 7.07 -29.07
C LYS A 12 19.11 7.44 -27.66
N MET A 13 17.93 8.03 -27.58
CA MET A 13 17.30 8.34 -26.29
C MET A 13 16.91 7.03 -25.60
N LEU A 14 17.07 7.01 -24.28
CA LEU A 14 16.68 5.92 -23.41
C LEU A 14 15.18 6.02 -23.13
N ASP A 15 14.50 4.89 -23.27
CA ASP A 15 13.10 4.76 -22.89
C ASP A 15 12.98 4.76 -21.35
N PRO A 16 12.19 5.67 -20.74
CA PRO A 16 11.93 5.70 -19.30
C PRO A 16 11.39 4.37 -18.76
N GLN A 17 10.72 3.56 -19.60
CA GLN A 17 10.16 2.26 -19.22
C GLN A 17 11.12 1.08 -19.45
N SER A 18 12.33 1.33 -19.96
CA SER A 18 13.30 0.26 -20.19
C SER A 18 13.72 -0.44 -18.88
N PRO A 19 13.85 -1.78 -18.86
CA PRO A 19 14.17 -2.54 -17.65
C PRO A 19 15.54 -2.16 -17.08
N CYS A 20 16.50 -1.81 -17.93
CA CYS A 20 17.82 -1.35 -17.52
C CYS A 20 17.74 -0.04 -16.72
N LEU A 21 16.98 0.95 -17.21
CA LEU A 21 16.84 2.24 -16.54
C LEU A 21 16.01 2.13 -15.26
N GLN A 22 14.99 1.26 -15.24
CA GLN A 22 14.24 0.97 -14.02
C GLN A 22 15.15 0.34 -12.95
N GLN A 23 15.99 -0.61 -13.34
CA GLN A 23 16.97 -1.23 -12.44
C GLN A 23 18.00 -0.20 -11.95
N TRP A 24 18.50 0.67 -12.83
CA TRP A 24 19.38 1.77 -12.46
C TRP A 24 18.71 2.71 -11.44
N ASN A 25 17.46 3.13 -11.68
CA ASN A 25 16.73 4.01 -10.77
C ASN A 25 16.54 3.39 -9.38
N ARG A 26 16.35 2.07 -9.29
CA ARG A 26 16.30 1.34 -8.00
C ARG A 26 17.65 1.36 -7.29
N ILE A 27 18.72 0.99 -7.98
CA ILE A 27 20.08 1.00 -7.42
C ILE A 27 20.45 2.43 -6.99
N PHE A 28 20.14 3.41 -7.83
CA PHE A 28 20.43 4.81 -7.57
C PHE A 28 19.64 5.36 -6.38
N LEU A 29 18.38 4.95 -6.19
CA LEU A 29 17.59 5.30 -5.00
C LEU A 29 18.25 4.76 -3.72
N ILE A 30 18.68 3.50 -3.73
CA ILE A 30 19.40 2.89 -2.60
C ILE A 30 20.70 3.64 -2.33
N LEU A 31 21.48 3.94 -3.37
CA LEU A 31 22.72 4.74 -3.27
C LEU A 31 22.45 6.14 -2.71
N CYS A 32 21.33 6.78 -3.05
CA CYS A 32 20.97 8.08 -2.48
C CYS A 32 20.70 8.01 -0.97
N VAL A 33 20.06 6.94 -0.50
CA VAL A 33 19.83 6.72 0.93
C VAL A 33 21.16 6.48 1.66
N PHE A 34 22.04 5.64 1.09
CA PHE A 34 23.39 5.45 1.64
C PHE A 34 24.21 6.74 1.64
N ALA A 35 24.08 7.59 0.62
CA ALA A 35 24.77 8.88 0.54
C ALA A 35 24.47 9.78 1.74
N LEU A 36 23.22 9.78 2.22
CA LEU A 36 22.84 10.55 3.41
C LEU A 36 23.57 10.05 4.67
N ALA A 37 23.90 8.76 4.75
CA ALA A 37 24.66 8.18 5.87
C ALA A 37 26.16 8.44 5.80
N LEU A 38 26.69 8.84 4.64
CA LEU A 38 28.12 9.11 4.46
C LEU A 38 28.51 10.54 4.82
N ASP A 39 27.64 11.53 4.62
CA ASP A 39 27.94 12.93 4.95
C ASP A 39 28.29 13.15 6.44
N PRO A 40 27.62 12.51 7.42
CA PRO A 40 27.96 12.66 8.83
C PRO A 40 29.36 12.13 9.20
N LEU A 41 30.01 11.32 8.35
CA LEU A 41 31.38 10.85 8.60
C LEU A 41 32.40 12.00 8.67
N PHE A 42 32.13 13.12 7.99
CA PHE A 42 32.96 14.32 8.07
C PHE A 42 33.01 14.91 9.50
N PHE A 43 32.03 14.60 10.35
CA PHE A 43 32.04 15.02 11.76
C PHE A 43 33.02 14.24 12.64
N TYR A 44 33.57 13.12 12.17
CA TYR A 44 34.62 12.37 12.86
C TYR A 44 36.05 12.85 12.57
N ILE A 45 36.21 13.85 11.68
CA ILE A 45 37.49 14.45 11.33
C ILE A 45 38.18 15.14 12.52
N PRO A 46 37.53 16.01 13.31
CA PRO A 46 38.17 16.58 14.49
C PRO A 46 38.46 15.47 15.51
N VAL A 47 39.65 15.50 16.11
CA VAL A 47 40.10 14.52 17.11
C VAL A 47 40.97 15.22 18.16
N ILE A 48 40.91 14.75 19.41
CA ILE A 48 41.74 15.30 20.48
C ILE A 48 43.08 14.56 20.51
N ASP A 49 44.20 15.28 20.41
CA ASP A 49 45.53 14.72 20.61
C ASP A 49 45.89 14.79 22.10
N VAL A 50 45.93 13.63 22.77
CA VAL A 50 46.22 13.50 24.20
C VAL A 50 47.68 13.84 24.54
N ASN A 51 48.61 13.71 23.59
CA ASN A 51 50.01 14.02 23.86
C ASN A 51 50.25 15.52 23.92
N LYS A 52 49.55 16.28 23.08
CA LYS A 52 49.71 17.73 22.93
C LYS A 52 48.59 18.54 23.60
N TRP A 53 47.51 17.88 24.02
CA TRP A 53 46.31 18.50 24.60
C TRP A 53 45.74 19.61 23.71
N CYS A 54 45.59 19.31 22.42
CA CYS A 54 45.06 20.23 21.41
C CYS A 54 44.09 19.51 20.46
N LEU A 55 43.29 20.30 19.75
CA LEU A 55 42.40 19.79 18.71
C LEU A 55 43.20 19.57 17.41
N ASP A 56 43.24 18.32 16.97
CA ASP A 56 43.89 17.84 15.75
C ASP A 56 42.86 17.47 14.67
N ILE A 57 43.35 17.28 13.45
CA ILE A 57 42.57 16.85 12.30
C ILE A 57 43.03 15.45 11.90
N ASP A 58 42.11 14.49 11.97
CA ASP A 58 42.36 13.11 11.57
C ASP A 58 42.43 13.02 10.02
N ASN A 59 43.66 13.05 9.50
CA ASN A 59 43.93 12.95 8.07
C ASN A 59 43.39 11.65 7.45
N ARG A 60 43.37 10.54 8.20
CA ARG A 60 42.84 9.26 7.69
C ARG A 60 41.34 9.37 7.50
N MET A 61 40.62 9.92 8.48
CA MET A 61 39.18 10.17 8.39
C MET A 61 38.82 11.16 7.28
N LYS A 62 39.60 12.24 7.15
CA LYS A 62 39.47 13.21 6.06
C LYS A 62 39.56 12.54 4.69
N ILE A 63 40.55 11.68 4.47
CA ILE A 63 40.73 10.97 3.20
C ILE A 63 39.58 9.98 2.97
N ILE A 64 39.25 9.14 3.95
CA ILE A 64 38.20 8.12 3.81
C ILE A 64 36.83 8.75 3.51
N ALA A 65 36.41 9.75 4.30
CA ALA A 65 35.12 10.41 4.11
C ALA A 65 35.04 11.08 2.72
N SER A 66 36.13 11.71 2.27
CA SER A 66 36.18 12.37 0.97
C SER A 66 36.20 11.40 -0.20
N LEU A 67 36.91 10.27 -0.09
CA LEU A 67 36.89 9.21 -1.10
C LEU A 67 35.49 8.61 -1.26
N LEU A 68 34.86 8.20 -0.15
CA LEU A 68 33.51 7.63 -0.16
C LEU A 68 32.50 8.62 -0.76
N ARG A 69 32.58 9.89 -0.38
CA ARG A 69 31.73 10.96 -0.91
C ARG A 69 31.92 11.15 -2.41
N THR A 70 33.16 11.15 -2.89
CA THR A 70 33.51 11.34 -4.31
C THR A 70 33.00 10.19 -5.19
N ILE A 71 33.07 8.95 -4.69
CA ILE A 71 32.49 7.78 -5.38
C ILE A 71 30.99 7.98 -5.59
N ILE A 72 30.26 8.42 -4.57
CA ILE A 72 28.83 8.71 -4.68
C ILE A 72 28.56 9.88 -5.64
N ASP A 73 29.35 10.96 -5.59
CA ASP A 73 29.19 12.09 -6.52
C ASP A 73 29.32 11.65 -7.98
N ALA A 74 30.22 10.70 -8.29
CA ALA A 74 30.33 10.11 -9.63
C ALA A 74 29.03 9.41 -10.07
N PHE A 75 28.39 8.62 -9.18
CA PHE A 75 27.09 8.01 -9.48
C PHE A 75 25.99 9.05 -9.73
N TYR A 76 26.00 10.15 -8.97
CA TYR A 76 25.04 11.24 -9.19
C TYR A 76 25.27 11.93 -10.54
N ILE A 77 26.52 12.16 -10.95
CA ILE A 77 26.86 12.71 -12.26
C ILE A 77 26.38 11.78 -13.38
N ILE A 78 26.63 10.48 -13.27
CA ILE A 78 26.13 9.50 -14.24
C ILE A 78 24.60 9.57 -14.32
N HIS A 79 23.91 9.65 -13.19
CA HIS A 79 22.44 9.77 -13.18
C HIS A 79 21.94 11.07 -13.82
N VAL A 80 22.63 12.21 -13.63
CA VAL A 80 22.30 13.47 -14.33
C VAL A 80 22.50 13.32 -15.84
N ILE A 81 23.59 12.69 -16.28
CA ILE A 81 23.84 12.41 -17.70
C ILE A 81 22.71 11.54 -18.27
N LEU A 82 22.28 10.50 -17.55
CA LEU A 82 21.17 9.64 -17.98
C LEU A 82 19.85 10.42 -18.08
N LYS A 83 19.57 11.38 -17.18
CA LYS A 83 18.37 12.24 -17.28
C LYS A 83 18.35 13.08 -18.56
N PHE A 84 19.49 13.61 -19.01
CA PHE A 84 19.57 14.30 -20.30
C PHE A 84 19.32 13.40 -21.51
N HIS A 85 19.53 12.09 -21.35
CA HIS A 85 19.35 11.08 -22.40
C HIS A 85 18.06 10.28 -22.25
N THR A 86 17.19 10.58 -21.27
CA THR A 86 15.95 9.85 -21.03
C THR A 86 14.75 10.65 -21.52
N GLY A 87 13.92 10.05 -22.38
CA GLY A 87 12.67 10.66 -22.82
C GLY A 87 11.66 10.82 -21.68
N TYR A 88 10.66 11.69 -21.83
CA TYR A 88 9.59 11.83 -20.84
C TYR A 88 8.23 11.51 -21.46
N THR A 89 7.33 10.94 -20.66
CA THR A 89 5.94 10.72 -21.05
C THR A 89 5.08 11.90 -20.64
N VAL A 90 4.20 12.34 -21.54
CA VAL A 90 3.19 13.35 -21.24
C VAL A 90 1.85 12.64 -21.05
N PRO A 91 1.12 12.91 -19.93
CA PRO A 91 -0.20 12.35 -19.75
C PRO A 91 -1.11 12.78 -20.91
N PRO A 92 -2.00 11.89 -21.38
CA PRO A 92 -2.80 12.17 -22.55
C PRO A 92 -3.72 13.37 -22.30
N SER A 93 -3.81 14.28 -23.26
CA SER A 93 -4.73 15.43 -23.23
C SER A 93 -6.20 15.01 -23.38
N ARG A 94 -6.46 13.74 -23.71
CA ARG A 94 -7.79 13.14 -23.84
C ARG A 94 -7.92 11.93 -22.91
N PRO A 95 -9.10 11.63 -22.35
CA PRO A 95 -9.31 10.52 -21.41
C PRO A 95 -8.94 9.12 -21.95
N PHE A 96 -8.84 8.97 -23.28
CA PHE A 96 -8.43 7.74 -23.97
C PHE A 96 -7.19 7.92 -24.86
N GLY A 97 -6.40 8.97 -24.65
CA GLY A 97 -5.16 9.17 -25.40
C GLY A 97 -4.06 8.21 -24.93
N ARG A 98 -3.16 7.83 -25.84
CA ARG A 98 -1.94 7.10 -25.48
C ARG A 98 -0.95 8.07 -24.85
N GLU A 99 -0.26 7.66 -23.78
CA GLU A 99 0.92 8.41 -23.32
C GLU A 99 1.90 8.53 -24.50
N VAL A 100 2.24 9.76 -24.85
CA VAL A 100 3.20 10.03 -25.93
C VAL A 100 4.57 10.19 -25.29
N LEU A 101 5.50 9.34 -25.72
CA LEU A 101 6.91 9.44 -25.36
C LEU A 101 7.56 10.50 -26.24
N ILE A 102 8.06 11.58 -25.61
CA ILE A 102 8.81 12.63 -26.30
C ILE A 102 10.31 12.28 -26.22
N ASN A 103 10.89 12.00 -27.39
CA ASN A 103 12.29 11.63 -27.59
C ASN A 103 13.10 12.71 -28.31
N ASP A 104 12.62 13.96 -28.34
CA ASP A 104 13.41 15.07 -28.88
C ASP A 104 14.46 15.54 -27.84
N PRO A 105 15.78 15.45 -28.14
CA PRO A 105 16.83 15.88 -27.22
C PRO A 105 16.74 17.34 -26.79
N SER A 106 16.26 18.23 -27.67
CA SER A 106 16.10 19.65 -27.36
C SER A 106 14.97 19.87 -26.35
N ALA A 107 13.81 19.26 -26.60
CA ALA A 107 12.68 19.32 -25.67
C ALA A 107 13.00 18.70 -24.30
N VAL A 108 13.70 17.57 -24.25
CA VAL A 108 14.11 16.90 -23.01
C VAL A 108 15.07 17.77 -22.21
N SER A 109 16.13 18.27 -22.85
CA SER A 109 17.13 19.12 -22.18
C SER A 109 16.51 20.41 -21.63
N ARG A 110 15.69 21.11 -22.42
CA ARG A 110 15.00 22.33 -21.97
C ARG A 110 14.09 22.08 -20.77
N ARG A 111 13.30 20.99 -20.80
CA ARG A 111 12.42 20.61 -19.69
C ARG A 111 13.23 20.29 -18.44
N TYR A 112 14.31 19.52 -18.56
CA TYR A 112 15.13 19.14 -17.41
C TYR A 112 15.85 20.36 -16.80
N LEU A 113 16.44 21.23 -17.64
CA LEU A 113 17.10 22.47 -17.20
C LEU A 113 16.16 23.41 -16.44
N SER A 114 14.89 23.50 -16.85
CA SER A 114 13.89 24.36 -16.20
C SER A 114 13.30 23.81 -14.89
N SER A 115 13.52 22.54 -14.56
CA SER A 115 12.84 21.86 -13.45
C SER A 115 13.80 21.41 -12.35
N TYR A 116 14.43 20.25 -12.51
CA TYR A 116 15.18 19.59 -11.44
C TYR A 116 16.69 19.74 -11.57
N PHE A 117 17.20 20.28 -12.68
CA PHE A 117 18.64 20.36 -12.93
C PHE A 117 19.41 21.14 -11.84
N PHE A 118 18.92 22.32 -11.44
CA PHE A 118 19.57 23.12 -10.40
C PHE A 118 19.62 22.41 -9.04
N LEU A 119 18.56 21.68 -8.67
CA LEU A 119 18.52 20.87 -7.45
C LEU A 119 19.51 19.70 -7.53
N ASP A 120 19.62 19.07 -8.70
CA ASP A 120 20.58 17.99 -8.92
C ASP A 120 22.03 18.49 -8.84
N ILE A 121 22.34 19.68 -9.37
CA ILE A 121 23.67 20.30 -9.23
C ILE A 121 23.98 20.62 -7.76
N LEU A 122 23.04 21.26 -7.05
CA LEU A 122 23.24 21.64 -5.64
C LEU A 122 23.48 20.41 -4.74
N ALA A 123 22.84 19.28 -5.06
CA ALA A 123 23.04 18.00 -4.37
C ALA A 123 24.43 17.37 -4.62
N ILE A 124 25.07 17.65 -5.76
CA ILE A 124 26.33 17.05 -6.23
C ILE A 124 27.55 17.84 -5.77
N LEU A 125 27.42 19.13 -5.45
CA LEU A 125 28.57 19.97 -5.14
C LEU A 125 29.46 19.33 -4.06
N PRO A 126 30.79 19.22 -4.26
CA PRO A 126 31.69 18.63 -3.29
C PRO A 126 32.11 19.64 -2.21
N ILE A 127 31.16 20.42 -1.66
CA ILE A 127 31.46 21.52 -0.71
C ILE A 127 32.19 20.99 0.54
N PRO A 128 31.80 19.86 1.18
CA PRO A 128 32.56 19.30 2.30
C PRO A 128 34.01 18.99 1.94
N GLN A 129 34.27 18.41 0.76
CA GLN A 129 35.62 18.11 0.30
C GLN A 129 36.43 19.39 0.06
N VAL A 130 35.84 20.39 -0.58
CA VAL A 130 36.50 21.69 -0.83
C VAL A 130 36.85 22.39 0.49
N VAL A 131 35.94 22.42 1.46
CA VAL A 131 36.22 22.97 2.80
C VAL A 131 37.41 22.24 3.40
N VAL A 132 37.35 20.91 3.42
CA VAL A 132 38.33 20.08 4.12
C VAL A 132 39.73 20.10 3.49
N PHE A 133 39.84 20.28 2.17
CA PHE A 133 41.12 20.28 1.46
C PHE A 133 41.66 21.66 1.08
N VAL A 134 40.79 22.66 0.88
CA VAL A 134 41.20 23.99 0.38
C VAL A 134 41.16 25.03 1.49
N ILE A 135 40.10 25.04 2.29
CA ILE A 135 39.93 26.06 3.34
C ILE A 135 40.75 25.71 4.58
N ILE A 136 40.74 24.43 5.00
CA ILE A 136 41.43 23.96 6.20
C ILE A 136 42.94 24.23 6.22
N PRO A 137 43.73 23.95 5.16
CA PRO A 137 45.19 24.05 5.24
C PRO A 137 45.73 25.48 5.19
N THR A 138 44.88 26.51 5.16
CA THR A 138 45.35 27.90 5.01
C THR A 138 45.91 28.45 6.34
N PRO A 139 47.20 28.85 6.39
CA PRO A 139 47.95 29.09 7.64
C PRO A 139 47.64 30.42 8.36
N HIS A 140 46.64 31.19 7.93
CA HIS A 140 46.36 32.55 8.44
C HIS A 140 45.05 32.68 9.23
N ARG A 141 44.41 31.56 9.60
CA ARG A 141 43.20 31.57 10.42
C ARG A 141 43.29 30.53 11.52
N PRO A 142 42.68 30.76 12.70
CA PRO A 142 42.42 29.70 13.67
C PRO A 142 41.44 28.71 13.02
N GLY A 143 42.00 27.81 12.19
CA GLY A 143 41.25 27.02 11.22
C GLY A 143 40.17 26.19 11.90
N ALA A 144 40.44 25.60 13.05
CA ALA A 144 39.54 24.64 13.67
C ALA A 144 38.30 25.24 14.36
N LEU A 145 38.24 26.54 14.66
CA LEU A 145 37.00 27.20 15.12
C LEU A 145 36.02 27.41 13.95
N MET A 146 36.52 27.92 12.82
CA MET A 146 35.73 28.17 11.61
C MET A 146 35.36 26.87 10.87
N ILE A 147 36.15 25.79 11.04
CA ILE A 147 35.87 24.45 10.52
C ILE A 147 34.57 23.87 11.10
N LYS A 148 34.38 24.00 12.42
CA LYS A 148 33.31 23.31 13.15
C LYS A 148 31.92 23.85 12.81
N GLU A 149 31.76 25.18 12.74
CA GLU A 149 30.47 25.79 12.44
C GLU A 149 30.18 25.73 10.94
N SER A 150 31.15 26.03 10.07
CA SER A 150 30.96 26.00 8.61
C SER A 150 30.60 24.60 8.10
N LEU A 151 31.24 23.54 8.61
CA LEU A 151 30.99 22.17 8.15
C LEU A 151 29.59 21.67 8.51
N LYS A 152 29.07 22.05 9.69
CA LYS A 152 27.67 21.75 10.10
C LYS A 152 26.69 22.38 9.12
N PHE A 153 26.76 23.70 8.90
CA PHE A 153 25.85 24.40 8.00
C PHE A 153 25.93 23.90 6.56
N ILE A 154 27.14 23.57 6.09
CA ILE A 154 27.37 23.05 4.74
C ILE A 154 26.75 21.67 4.57
N ILE A 155 26.97 20.75 5.53
CA ILE A 155 26.39 19.40 5.46
C ILE A 155 24.86 19.45 5.54
N TYR A 156 24.29 20.27 6.43
CA TYR A 156 22.84 20.48 6.50
C TYR A 156 22.29 21.11 5.21
N GLY A 157 22.96 22.14 4.69
CA GLY A 157 22.57 22.82 3.46
C GLY A 157 22.58 21.89 2.24
N GLN A 158 23.48 20.91 2.20
CA GLN A 158 23.53 19.91 1.14
C GLN A 158 22.57 18.74 1.32
N CYS A 159 22.22 18.41 2.57
CA CYS A 159 21.28 17.34 2.88
C CYS A 159 19.88 17.65 2.33
N VAL A 160 19.44 18.91 2.41
CA VAL A 160 18.11 19.36 1.96
C VAL A 160 17.86 19.07 0.46
N PRO A 161 18.70 19.51 -0.48
CA PRO A 161 18.57 19.17 -1.91
C PRO A 161 18.55 17.66 -2.18
N ARG A 162 19.35 16.88 -1.44
CA ARG A 162 19.39 15.41 -1.61
C ARG A 162 18.09 14.74 -1.18
N ILE A 163 17.51 15.16 -0.05
CA ILE A 163 16.20 14.66 0.41
C ILE A 163 15.10 15.03 -0.59
N ILE A 164 15.07 16.28 -1.06
CA ILE A 164 14.09 16.74 -2.05
C ILE A 164 14.17 15.90 -3.34
N ARG A 165 15.37 15.48 -3.76
CA ARG A 165 15.57 14.62 -4.94
C ARG A 165 15.11 13.17 -4.73
N ILE A 166 15.22 12.64 -3.50
CA ILE A 166 14.81 11.25 -3.20
C ILE A 166 13.30 11.07 -3.41
N TYR A 167 12.48 12.07 -3.05
CA TYR A 167 11.02 11.99 -3.17
C TYR A 167 10.49 11.66 -4.58
N PRO A 168 10.81 12.42 -5.65
CA PRO A 168 10.34 12.12 -7.00
C PRO A 168 10.91 10.80 -7.53
N LEU A 169 12.15 10.44 -7.19
CA LEU A 169 12.75 9.16 -7.57
C LEU A 169 12.03 7.97 -6.90
N TYR A 170 11.74 8.10 -5.61
CA TYR A 170 10.93 7.14 -4.85
C TYR A 170 9.55 6.95 -5.49
N LYS A 171 8.87 8.05 -5.84
CA LYS A 171 7.56 8.01 -6.51
C LYS A 171 7.63 7.34 -7.89
N ALA A 172 8.69 7.58 -8.65
CA ALA A 172 8.90 6.96 -9.95
C ALA A 172 9.10 5.44 -9.83
N VAL A 173 9.96 4.99 -8.90
CA VAL A 173 10.26 3.57 -8.67
C VAL A 173 9.05 2.81 -8.12
N THR A 174 8.30 3.42 -7.19
CA THR A 174 7.11 2.79 -6.59
C THR A 174 5.96 2.63 -7.59
N ARG A 175 5.75 3.61 -8.49
CA ARG A 175 4.70 3.57 -9.52
C ARG A 175 4.91 2.44 -10.54
N THR A 176 6.15 2.13 -10.90
CA THR A 176 6.46 1.14 -11.95
C THR A 176 6.63 -0.29 -11.42
N SER A 177 6.88 -0.46 -10.13
CA SER A 177 7.46 -1.71 -9.65
C SER A 177 6.93 -2.23 -8.32
N GLY A 178 6.02 -1.51 -7.64
CA GLY A 178 5.45 -1.99 -6.39
C GLY A 178 6.49 -2.42 -5.35
N LEU A 179 7.72 -1.90 -5.41
CA LEU A 179 8.92 -2.46 -4.76
C LEU A 179 8.81 -2.52 -3.22
N LEU A 180 7.90 -1.72 -2.64
CA LEU A 180 7.62 -1.70 -1.20
C LEU A 180 6.28 -2.36 -0.83
N LEU A 181 5.52 -2.86 -1.81
CA LEU A 181 4.22 -3.52 -1.62
C LEU A 181 4.26 -5.02 -1.94
N GLU A 182 5.26 -5.53 -2.66
CA GLU A 182 5.31 -6.96 -3.02
C GLU A 182 5.59 -7.90 -1.84
N LYS A 183 6.26 -7.41 -0.80
CA LYS A 183 6.59 -8.23 0.37
C LYS A 183 6.21 -7.47 1.63
N ALA A 184 5.29 -8.05 2.42
CA ALA A 184 4.85 -7.47 3.68
C ALA A 184 6.05 -6.93 4.48
N TRP A 185 7.09 -7.75 4.73
CA TRP A 185 8.32 -7.43 5.48
C TRP A 185 9.12 -6.19 5.01
N ALA A 186 8.95 -5.73 3.76
CA ALA A 186 9.72 -4.62 3.19
C ALA A 186 9.49 -3.29 3.92
N GLY A 187 8.26 -3.03 4.40
CA GLY A 187 7.95 -1.82 5.17
C GLY A 187 8.65 -1.79 6.54
N ALA A 188 8.74 -2.94 7.22
CA ALA A 188 9.42 -3.04 8.51
C ALA A 188 10.93 -2.88 8.35
N ALA A 189 11.52 -3.51 7.32
CA ALA A 189 12.93 -3.33 6.99
C ALA A 189 13.26 -1.87 6.64
N PHE A 190 12.40 -1.18 5.89
CA PHE A 190 12.57 0.24 5.57
C PHE A 190 12.54 1.12 6.83
N ASN A 191 11.59 0.90 7.73
CA ASN A 191 11.53 1.65 9.00
C ASN A 191 12.73 1.35 9.90
N LEU A 192 13.20 0.10 9.95
CA LEU A 192 14.41 -0.27 10.68
C LEU A 192 15.65 0.45 10.11
N LEU A 193 15.77 0.53 8.78
CA LEU A 193 16.84 1.27 8.13
C LEU A 193 16.79 2.76 8.45
N LEU A 194 15.60 3.37 8.45
CA LEU A 194 15.44 4.77 8.89
C LEU A 194 15.85 4.97 10.35
N PHE A 195 15.52 4.01 11.22
CA PHE A 195 15.90 4.02 12.63
C PHE A 195 17.43 3.96 12.80
N MET A 196 18.10 3.04 12.09
CA MET A 196 19.55 2.90 12.10
C MET A 196 20.26 4.13 11.51
N PHE A 197 19.69 4.72 10.45
CA PHE A 197 20.20 5.95 9.86
C PHE A 197 20.11 7.13 10.83
N ALA A 198 18.94 7.36 11.46
CA ALA A 198 18.79 8.42 12.45
C ALA A 198 19.75 8.22 13.63
N SER A 199 19.87 6.99 14.11
CA SER A 199 20.83 6.60 15.15
C SER A 199 22.27 6.97 14.81
N HIS A 200 22.72 6.69 13.59
CA HIS A 200 24.03 7.10 13.10
C HIS A 200 24.20 8.62 13.11
N VAL A 201 23.21 9.35 12.57
CA VAL A 201 23.22 10.82 12.49
C VAL A 201 23.31 11.43 13.89
N PHE A 202 22.42 11.07 14.81
CA PHE A 202 22.45 11.58 16.18
C PHE A 202 23.75 11.22 16.92
N GLY A 203 24.28 10.01 16.69
CA GLY A 203 25.58 9.60 17.22
C GLY A 203 26.75 10.47 16.75
N THR A 204 26.79 10.81 15.46
CA THR A 204 27.85 11.67 14.90
C THR A 204 27.76 13.11 15.41
N PHE A 205 26.55 13.64 15.60
CA PHE A 205 26.35 14.95 16.22
C PHE A 205 26.80 14.95 17.68
N TRP A 206 26.48 13.89 18.42
CA TRP A 206 26.94 13.73 19.80
C TRP A 206 28.47 13.70 19.88
N TYR A 207 29.15 12.99 18.98
CA TYR A 207 30.62 13.01 18.89
C TYR A 207 31.16 14.43 18.66
N LEU A 208 30.64 15.13 17.64
CA LEU A 208 31.09 16.48 17.30
C LEU A 208 30.84 17.48 18.43
N PHE A 209 29.67 17.39 19.07
CA PHE A 209 29.31 18.24 20.20
C PHE A 209 30.13 17.92 21.46
N SER A 210 30.60 16.68 21.62
CA SER A 210 31.52 16.30 22.70
C SER A 210 32.90 16.94 22.53
N ILE A 211 33.38 17.07 21.30
CA ILE A 211 34.59 17.84 21.00
C ILE A 211 34.33 19.33 21.23
N ASP A 212 33.18 19.86 20.78
CA ASP A 212 32.78 21.26 20.98
C ASP A 212 32.74 21.67 22.47
N ARG A 213 31.82 21.06 23.24
CA ARG A 213 32.18 20.31 24.43
C ARG A 213 33.44 20.73 25.21
N LYS A 214 34.47 19.93 24.97
CA LYS A 214 35.82 20.03 25.53
C LYS A 214 36.57 21.28 25.11
N VAL A 215 36.46 21.70 23.85
CA VAL A 215 37.13 22.93 23.36
C VAL A 215 36.59 24.17 24.08
N ARG A 216 35.29 24.28 24.32
CA ARG A 216 34.71 25.40 25.09
C ARG A 216 35.20 25.43 26.54
N CYS A 217 35.45 24.26 27.14
CA CYS A 217 36.06 24.19 28.46
C CYS A 217 37.50 24.75 28.41
N TRP A 218 38.31 24.30 27.43
CA TRP A 218 39.66 24.83 27.25
C TRP A 218 39.68 26.33 26.97
N GLU A 219 38.78 26.84 26.11
CA GLU A 219 38.62 28.26 25.85
C GLU A 219 38.27 29.05 27.13
N ALA A 220 37.38 28.52 27.98
CA ALA A 220 37.02 29.16 29.24
C ALA A 220 38.21 29.28 30.20
N VAL A 221 39.05 28.24 30.27
CA VAL A 221 40.29 28.23 31.07
C VAL A 221 41.36 29.16 30.47
N CYS A 222 41.46 29.18 29.14
CA CYS A 222 42.45 29.93 28.37
C CYS A 222 42.15 31.44 28.26
N ARG A 223 41.12 31.97 28.96
CA ARG A 223 40.88 33.43 29.07
C ARG A 223 41.92 34.18 29.93
N ARG A 224 42.92 33.47 30.47
CA ARG A 224 44.03 34.04 31.23
C ARG A 224 45.05 34.69 30.27
N PRO A 225 45.74 35.78 30.68
CA PRO A 225 46.69 36.50 29.82
C PRO A 225 47.85 35.63 29.30
N ASP A 226 48.18 34.54 29.99
CA ASP A 226 49.29 33.63 29.64
C ASP A 226 48.90 32.52 28.64
N CYS A 227 47.68 32.54 28.10
CA CYS A 227 47.18 31.52 27.19
C CYS A 227 46.64 32.14 25.89
N ASP A 228 47.31 31.86 24.76
CA ASP A 228 46.78 32.23 23.45
C ASP A 228 45.87 31.11 22.92
N SER A 229 44.63 31.48 22.59
CA SER A 229 43.62 30.62 21.97
C SER A 229 44.08 29.91 20.69
N SER A 230 45.08 30.46 19.98
CA SER A 230 45.65 29.84 18.77
C SER A 230 46.30 28.48 19.07
N TYR A 231 46.76 28.28 20.31
CA TYR A 231 47.42 27.08 20.78
C TYR A 231 46.48 25.94 21.19
N LEU A 232 45.16 26.18 21.22
CA LEU A 232 44.17 25.12 21.41
C LEU A 232 44.08 24.17 20.20
N TYR A 233 44.71 24.54 19.09
CA TYR A 233 44.74 23.79 17.83
C TYR A 233 46.15 23.30 17.55
N CYS A 234 46.28 22.03 17.17
CA CYS A 234 47.58 21.45 16.93
C CYS A 234 48.23 22.06 15.67
N SER A 235 49.29 22.86 15.84
CA SER A 235 50.09 23.41 14.73
C SER A 235 51.48 22.79 14.67
N THR A 236 52.10 22.79 13.48
CA THR A 236 53.48 22.30 13.29
C THR A 236 54.54 23.19 13.95
N ALA A 237 54.22 24.43 14.29
CA ALA A 237 55.13 25.38 14.93
C ALA A 237 55.09 25.34 16.48
N GLN A 238 54.24 24.51 17.07
CA GLN A 238 53.97 24.48 18.49
C GLN A 238 54.99 23.64 19.26
N LYS A 239 55.84 24.28 20.07
CA LYS A 239 56.86 23.63 20.92
C LYS A 239 56.46 23.46 22.39
N GLN A 240 55.37 24.08 22.86
CA GLN A 240 54.95 24.04 24.26
C GLN A 240 53.83 23.01 24.48
N ASN A 241 54.05 22.08 25.42
CA ASN A 241 53.05 21.13 25.91
C ASN A 241 52.21 21.80 27.01
N TYR A 242 50.95 22.12 26.70
CA TYR A 242 50.01 22.67 27.68
C TYR A 242 49.37 21.58 28.53
N LYS A 243 50.21 20.82 29.25
CA LYS A 243 49.77 19.74 30.15
C LYS A 243 48.78 20.24 31.23
N PHE A 244 48.74 21.54 31.51
CA PHE A 244 47.75 22.14 32.40
C PHE A 244 46.29 22.01 31.89
N LEU A 245 46.07 21.86 30.59
CA LEU A 245 44.72 21.70 30.00
C LEU A 245 44.09 20.33 30.31
N ASP A 246 44.92 19.34 30.64
CA ASP A 246 44.49 18.04 31.16
C ASP A 246 43.78 18.22 32.51
N THR A 247 44.48 18.89 33.45
CA THR A 247 44.00 19.08 34.82
C THR A 247 42.95 20.18 34.96
N ALA A 248 42.87 21.11 34.01
CA ALA A 248 41.94 22.25 34.09
C ALA A 248 40.48 21.92 33.73
N CYS A 249 40.22 20.79 33.06
CA CYS A 249 38.88 20.39 32.61
C CYS A 249 38.52 18.99 33.12
N PRO A 250 38.31 18.82 34.45
CA PRO A 250 38.02 17.53 35.07
C PRO A 250 36.66 16.97 34.63
N LEU A 251 36.59 15.65 34.45
CA LEU A 251 35.39 14.92 34.01
C LEU A 251 34.51 14.52 35.20
N ILE A 252 33.87 15.50 35.82
CA ILE A 252 33.00 15.33 37.00
C ILE A 252 31.59 14.92 36.57
N GLU A 253 30.99 13.93 37.24
CA GLU A 253 29.60 13.55 36.96
C GLU A 253 28.63 14.66 37.35
N PRO A 254 27.51 14.83 36.63
CA PRO A 254 26.52 15.85 36.96
C PRO A 254 26.05 15.83 38.42
N ASN A 255 25.97 14.64 39.03
CA ASN A 255 25.52 14.45 40.41
C ASN A 255 26.59 14.82 41.46
N ASP A 256 27.87 14.88 41.07
CA ASP A 256 29.01 15.10 41.96
C ASP A 256 29.53 16.55 41.91
N ILE A 257 28.92 17.42 41.09
CA ILE A 257 29.31 18.84 40.98
C ILE A 257 28.89 19.57 42.26
N LYS A 258 29.87 19.98 43.07
CA LYS A 258 29.64 20.67 44.36
C LYS A 258 29.76 22.18 44.26
N ASP A 259 30.53 22.69 43.31
CA ASP A 259 30.69 24.13 43.08
C ASP A 259 30.09 24.53 41.72
N SER A 260 29.25 25.56 41.73
CA SER A 260 28.66 26.21 40.56
C SER A 260 29.66 26.69 39.50
N LYS A 261 30.95 26.80 39.87
CA LYS A 261 32.05 27.22 38.97
C LYS A 261 32.67 26.07 38.17
N GLU A 262 32.38 24.81 38.50
CA GLU A 262 32.92 23.66 37.77
C GLU A 262 32.22 23.47 36.42
N PHE A 263 32.99 23.15 35.38
CA PHE A 263 32.46 23.03 34.02
C PHE A 263 31.72 21.69 33.84
N SER A 264 30.40 21.75 33.65
CA SER A 264 29.58 20.57 33.39
C SER A 264 29.65 20.13 31.92
N PHE A 265 30.00 18.86 31.70
CA PHE A 265 30.00 18.21 30.39
C PHE A 265 28.65 17.59 30.00
N GLY A 266 27.71 17.44 30.95
CA GLY A 266 26.37 16.92 30.71
C GLY A 266 26.37 15.60 29.94
N ILE A 267 25.52 15.50 28.90
CA ILE A 267 25.36 14.30 28.07
C ILE A 267 26.63 13.89 27.28
N PHE A 268 27.64 14.76 27.22
CA PHE A 268 28.87 14.54 26.47
C PHE A 268 29.99 13.89 27.30
N ILE A 269 29.79 13.75 28.62
CA ILE A 269 30.79 13.15 29.51
C ILE A 269 31.16 11.72 29.11
N ASP A 270 30.17 10.92 28.67
CA ASP A 270 30.35 9.54 28.22
C ASP A 270 31.34 9.42 27.05
N ALA A 271 31.32 10.37 26.10
CA ALA A 271 32.25 10.39 24.96
C ALA A 271 33.68 10.70 25.41
N LEU A 272 33.83 11.59 26.40
CA LEU A 272 35.12 11.99 26.91
C LEU A 272 35.75 10.88 27.75
N ARG A 273 34.96 10.25 28.63
CA ARG A 273 35.44 9.14 29.48
C ARG A 273 35.77 7.87 28.71
N SER A 274 35.03 7.58 27.64
CA SER A 274 35.31 6.41 26.80
C SER A 274 36.56 6.57 25.93
N GLY A 275 37.16 7.76 25.86
CA GLY A 275 38.30 8.06 24.98
C GLY A 275 37.95 8.03 23.49
N ILE A 276 36.66 8.04 23.12
CA ILE A 276 36.27 7.91 21.71
C ILE A 276 36.67 9.14 20.89
N VAL A 277 36.68 10.32 21.52
CA VAL A 277 37.10 11.59 20.91
C VAL A 277 38.61 11.68 20.69
N GLU A 278 39.38 10.79 21.32
CA GLU A 278 40.84 10.69 21.21
C GLU A 278 41.25 9.59 20.20
N SER A 279 40.40 8.59 20.01
CA SER A 279 40.64 7.50 19.08
C SER A 279 40.76 8.00 17.64
N LYS A 280 41.67 7.43 16.85
CA LYS A 280 41.75 7.60 15.38
C LYS A 280 41.19 6.39 14.61
N ASP A 281 40.54 5.46 15.32
CA ASP A 281 39.96 4.25 14.73
C ASP A 281 38.51 4.49 14.27
N LEU A 282 38.29 4.40 12.95
CA LEU A 282 36.99 4.59 12.31
C LEU A 282 35.93 3.62 12.85
N SER A 283 36.28 2.35 12.98
CA SER A 283 35.31 1.32 13.38
C SER A 283 34.80 1.60 14.79
N LYS A 284 35.71 1.95 15.71
CA LYS A 284 35.33 2.33 17.07
C LYS A 284 34.42 3.55 17.08
N LYS A 285 34.79 4.63 16.37
CA LYS A 285 33.96 5.85 16.29
C LYS A 285 32.58 5.54 15.74
N LEU A 286 32.51 4.81 14.63
CA LEU A 286 31.27 4.49 13.93
C LEU A 286 30.32 3.67 14.80
N PHE A 287 30.76 2.52 15.32
CA PHE A 287 29.89 1.63 16.08
C PHE A 287 29.53 2.20 17.44
N TYR A 288 30.47 2.80 18.16
CA TYR A 288 30.21 3.32 19.51
C TYR A 288 29.27 4.52 19.50
N CYS A 289 29.49 5.49 18.60
CA CYS A 289 28.63 6.67 18.52
C CYS A 289 27.25 6.30 17.95
N SER A 290 27.19 5.41 16.96
CA SER A 290 25.90 4.92 16.45
C SER A 290 25.15 4.13 17.52
N TRP A 291 25.82 3.32 18.33
CA TRP A 291 25.20 2.64 19.48
C TRP A 291 24.64 3.63 20.50
N TRP A 292 25.39 4.70 20.82
CA TRP A 292 24.90 5.76 21.70
C TRP A 292 23.63 6.41 21.15
N GLY A 293 23.60 6.71 19.84
CA GLY A 293 22.39 7.23 19.17
C GLY A 293 21.21 6.25 19.25
N LEU A 294 21.46 4.96 18.99
CA LEU A 294 20.45 3.91 19.00
C LEU A 294 19.82 3.77 20.38
N ARG A 295 20.67 3.73 21.43
CA ARG A 295 20.26 3.62 22.82
C ARG A 295 19.32 4.76 23.21
N ASN A 296 19.66 5.99 22.84
CA ASN A 296 18.89 7.17 23.25
C ASN A 296 17.61 7.37 22.41
N LEU A 297 17.63 7.08 21.11
CA LEU A 297 16.40 7.10 20.29
C LEU A 297 15.41 6.03 20.75
N SER A 298 15.89 4.82 21.03
CA SER A 298 15.04 3.70 21.49
C SER A 298 14.46 3.93 22.88
N SER A 299 15.17 4.65 23.74
CA SER A 299 14.73 4.96 25.11
C SER A 299 14.08 6.34 25.26
N LEU A 300 13.82 7.03 24.15
CA LEU A 300 13.24 8.39 24.13
C LEU A 300 14.04 9.41 24.94
N GLY A 301 15.36 9.21 25.05
CA GLY A 301 16.27 10.09 25.79
C GLY A 301 16.11 10.05 27.31
N LYS A 302 15.40 9.06 27.88
CA LYS A 302 15.11 9.01 29.34
C LYS A 302 16.33 9.08 30.25
N ASN A 303 17.48 8.58 29.79
CA ASN A 303 18.71 8.52 30.58
C ASN A 303 19.68 9.68 30.28
N LEU A 304 19.25 10.72 29.57
CA LEU A 304 20.09 11.87 29.24
C LEU A 304 20.11 12.87 30.41
N GLN A 305 21.28 13.03 31.04
CA GLN A 305 21.51 14.05 32.06
C GLN A 305 22.14 15.29 31.43
N THR A 306 21.32 16.31 31.18
CA THR A 306 21.75 17.54 30.50
C THR A 306 22.35 18.58 31.44
N SER A 307 23.36 19.32 30.98
CA SER A 307 23.76 20.57 31.67
C SER A 307 22.75 21.71 31.42
N THR A 308 22.95 22.87 32.05
CA THR A 308 22.13 24.09 31.86
C THR A 308 22.33 24.77 30.49
N SER A 309 23.09 24.16 29.58
CA SER A 309 23.37 24.67 28.24
C SER A 309 22.15 24.56 27.33
N ALA A 310 21.63 25.70 26.85
CA ALA A 310 20.46 25.73 25.96
C ALA A 310 20.61 24.83 24.72
N GLY A 311 21.78 24.82 24.08
CA GLY A 311 22.02 23.97 22.90
C GLY A 311 22.00 22.46 23.19
N GLU A 312 22.39 22.07 24.40
CA GLU A 312 22.35 20.67 24.85
C GLU A 312 20.91 20.22 25.13
N ILE A 313 20.14 21.09 25.80
CA ILE A 313 18.71 20.86 26.08
C ILE A 313 17.93 20.73 24.76
N VAL A 314 18.16 21.62 23.80
CA VAL A 314 17.52 21.55 22.47
C VAL A 314 17.90 20.25 21.74
N PHE A 315 19.16 19.82 21.83
CA PHE A 315 19.59 18.56 21.24
C PHE A 315 18.92 17.35 21.91
N ALA A 316 18.83 17.33 23.25
CA ALA A 316 18.11 16.28 23.98
C ALA A 316 16.62 16.23 23.62
N PHE A 317 15.94 17.39 23.51
CA PHE A 317 14.56 17.45 23.02
C PHE A 317 14.42 16.88 21.61
N SER A 318 15.36 17.18 20.72
CA SER A 318 15.34 16.65 19.36
C SER A 318 15.47 15.12 19.31
N ILE A 319 16.28 14.53 20.20
CA ILE A 319 16.40 13.07 20.36
C ILE A 319 15.09 12.47 20.86
N ALA A 320 14.44 13.09 21.86
CA ALA A 320 13.18 12.59 22.40
C ALA A 320 12.05 12.61 21.35
N ILE A 321 11.92 13.71 20.60
CA ILE A 321 10.92 13.85 19.52
C ILE A 321 11.19 12.86 18.39
N ALA A 322 12.43 12.79 17.91
CA ALA A 322 12.81 11.87 16.83
C ALA A 322 12.62 10.41 17.25
N GLY A 323 13.02 10.06 18.48
CA GLY A 323 12.81 8.74 19.06
C GLY A 323 11.34 8.36 19.13
N LEU A 324 10.47 9.29 19.57
CA LEU A 324 9.03 9.05 19.64
C LEU A 324 8.44 8.74 18.26
N VAL A 325 8.73 9.59 17.27
CA VAL A 325 8.23 9.42 15.89
C VAL A 325 8.72 8.09 15.29
N LEU A 326 10.02 7.81 15.40
CA LEU A 326 10.61 6.59 14.82
C LEU A 326 10.10 5.31 15.51
N TYR A 327 9.93 5.35 16.84
CA TYR A 327 9.40 4.22 17.61
C TYR A 327 7.92 3.96 17.27
N SER A 328 7.11 5.02 17.13
CA SER A 328 5.71 4.91 16.68
C SER A 328 5.61 4.33 15.26
N LEU A 329 6.47 4.76 14.32
CA LEU A 329 6.51 4.21 12.97
C LEU A 329 6.91 2.74 12.94
N LEU A 330 7.82 2.33 13.82
CA LEU A 330 8.24 0.93 13.92
C LEU A 330 7.09 0.03 14.42
N ILE A 331 6.43 0.41 15.52
CA ILE A 331 5.31 -0.36 16.09
C ILE A 331 4.09 -0.35 15.15
N GLY A 332 3.70 0.83 14.66
CA GLY A 332 2.49 0.98 13.85
C GLY A 332 2.54 0.15 12.57
N ASN A 333 3.73 0.05 11.97
CA ASN A 333 3.90 -0.82 10.81
C ASN A 333 3.97 -2.28 11.24
N VAL A 334 4.78 -2.70 12.22
CA VAL A 334 4.90 -4.13 12.64
C VAL A 334 3.55 -4.79 12.95
N GLN A 335 2.57 -4.04 13.49
CA GLN A 335 1.21 -4.55 13.73
C GLN A 335 0.48 -5.00 12.44
N VAL A 336 0.81 -4.42 11.29
CA VAL A 336 0.25 -4.78 9.97
C VAL A 336 0.83 -6.11 9.43
N PHE A 337 1.97 -6.59 9.96
CA PHE A 337 2.70 -7.76 9.44
C PHE A 337 2.21 -9.06 10.06
N TYR A 338 1.62 -9.00 11.26
CA TYR A 338 1.18 -10.18 11.98
C TYR A 338 -0.08 -10.82 11.40
N ASP A 339 -0.80 -10.13 10.51
CA ASP A 339 -1.91 -10.73 9.79
C ASP A 339 -2.14 -10.03 8.43
N PRO A 340 -2.05 -10.71 7.28
CA PRO A 340 -2.52 -10.18 5.99
C PRO A 340 -4.05 -10.32 5.82
N ALA A 341 -4.78 -10.84 6.81
CA ALA A 341 -6.24 -10.86 6.86
C ALA A 341 -6.99 -9.53 7.18
N PRO A 342 -6.39 -8.40 7.64
CA PRO A 342 -7.13 -7.30 8.23
C PRO A 342 -7.89 -6.51 7.17
N VAL A 343 -7.38 -6.31 5.96
CA VAL A 343 -8.12 -5.50 4.96
C VAL A 343 -9.48 -6.11 4.65
N ARG A 344 -9.53 -7.43 4.41
CA ARG A 344 -10.81 -8.14 4.15
C ARG A 344 -11.63 -8.33 5.42
N ALA A 345 -10.99 -8.50 6.58
CA ALA A 345 -11.69 -8.62 7.86
C ALA A 345 -12.30 -7.28 8.30
N GLU A 346 -11.61 -6.17 8.06
CA GLU A 346 -12.06 -4.79 8.27
C GLU A 346 -13.19 -4.45 7.32
N GLU A 347 -13.07 -4.79 6.02
CA GLU A 347 -14.17 -4.59 5.07
C GLU A 347 -15.43 -5.35 5.53
N ARG A 348 -15.28 -6.61 5.96
CA ARG A 348 -16.38 -7.40 6.54
C ARG A 348 -16.97 -6.74 7.78
N ARG A 349 -16.12 -6.24 8.69
CA ARG A 349 -16.54 -5.58 9.93
C ARG A 349 -17.29 -4.28 9.63
N ALA A 350 -16.78 -3.46 8.72
CA ALA A 350 -17.40 -2.20 8.30
C ALA A 350 -18.79 -2.45 7.69
N ARG A 351 -18.90 -3.35 6.70
CA ARG A 351 -20.20 -3.71 6.11
C ARG A 351 -21.20 -4.23 7.16
N ARG A 352 -20.74 -5.06 8.10
CA ARG A 352 -21.58 -5.57 9.18
C ARG A 352 -22.07 -4.43 10.08
N GLN A 353 -21.20 -3.50 10.46
CA GLN A 353 -21.57 -2.35 11.28
C GLN A 353 -22.59 -1.46 10.56
N ASP A 354 -22.41 -1.19 9.27
CA ASP A 354 -23.34 -0.40 8.46
C ASP A 354 -24.72 -1.05 8.39
N ALA A 355 -24.77 -2.36 8.16
CA ALA A 355 -26.01 -3.14 8.15
C ALA A 355 -26.71 -3.11 9.52
N GLU A 356 -25.98 -3.33 10.63
CA GLU A 356 -26.54 -3.26 11.99
C GLU A 356 -27.11 -1.88 12.31
N GLN A 357 -26.37 -0.81 11.99
CA GLN A 357 -26.84 0.55 12.20
C GLN A 357 -28.08 0.85 11.36
N TRP A 358 -28.12 0.40 10.10
CA TRP A 358 -29.29 0.53 9.24
C TRP A 358 -30.51 -0.20 9.81
N MET A 359 -30.34 -1.44 10.31
CA MET A 359 -31.41 -2.22 10.94
C MET A 359 -31.91 -1.57 12.24
N LEU A 360 -31.01 -0.98 13.04
CA LEU A 360 -31.36 -0.28 14.28
C LEU A 360 -32.14 1.00 13.99
N ARG A 361 -31.68 1.83 13.04
CA ARG A 361 -32.37 3.08 12.64
C ARG A 361 -33.78 2.83 12.11
N ARG A 362 -34.02 1.68 11.49
CA ARG A 362 -35.33 1.27 10.96
C ARG A 362 -36.20 0.52 11.97
N MET A 363 -35.71 0.29 13.19
CA MET A 363 -36.42 -0.43 14.27
C MET A 363 -36.96 -1.80 13.82
N LEU A 364 -36.15 -2.57 13.07
CA LEU A 364 -36.60 -3.88 12.58
C LEU A 364 -36.84 -4.86 13.74
N PRO A 365 -37.83 -5.77 13.64
CA PRO A 365 -38.02 -6.84 14.62
C PRO A 365 -36.81 -7.80 14.69
N GLU A 366 -36.52 -8.35 15.87
CA GLU A 366 -35.35 -9.24 16.06
C GLU A 366 -35.35 -10.47 15.15
N GLY A 367 -36.53 -11.04 14.86
CA GLY A 367 -36.64 -12.15 13.91
C GLY A 367 -36.18 -11.78 12.50
N LEU A 368 -36.49 -10.55 12.04
CA LEU A 368 -36.05 -10.06 10.74
C LEU A 368 -34.56 -9.72 10.75
N LYS A 369 -34.04 -9.11 11.82
CA LYS A 369 -32.60 -8.86 12.00
C LYS A 369 -31.80 -10.17 11.94
N ALA A 370 -32.27 -11.21 12.64
CA ALA A 370 -31.61 -12.51 12.63
C ALA A 370 -31.56 -13.14 11.23
N ARG A 371 -32.62 -12.97 10.42
CA ARG A 371 -32.66 -13.42 9.02
C ARG A 371 -31.68 -12.64 8.16
N ILE A 372 -31.65 -11.31 8.27
CA ILE A 372 -30.71 -10.45 7.51
C ILE A 372 -29.26 -10.80 7.86
N ARG A 373 -28.93 -10.97 9.16
CA ARG A 373 -27.59 -11.38 9.61
C ARG A 373 -27.16 -12.71 8.99
N ARG A 374 -28.06 -13.70 8.92
CA ARG A 374 -27.78 -15.00 8.30
C ARG A 374 -27.52 -14.86 6.81
N TYR A 375 -28.34 -14.08 6.11
CA TYR A 375 -28.18 -13.81 4.68
C TYR A 375 -26.83 -13.14 4.38
N GLU A 376 -26.48 -12.07 5.10
CA GLU A 376 -25.20 -11.37 4.92
C GLU A 376 -24.00 -12.28 5.23
N GLN A 377 -24.11 -13.14 6.25
CA GLN A 377 -23.06 -14.11 6.57
C GLN A 377 -22.88 -15.15 5.46
N TYR A 378 -23.97 -15.71 4.94
CA TYR A 378 -23.94 -16.68 3.86
C TYR A 378 -23.40 -16.06 2.57
N ARG A 379 -23.92 -14.90 2.17
CA ARG A 379 -23.45 -14.14 1.01
C ARG A 379 -21.95 -13.86 1.08
N TRP A 380 -21.41 -13.50 2.25
CA TRP A 380 -19.98 -13.27 2.43
C TRP A 380 -19.14 -14.56 2.28
N GLN A 381 -19.66 -15.70 2.75
CA GLN A 381 -18.95 -16.99 2.62
C GLN A 381 -18.78 -17.39 1.15
N GLU A 382 -19.82 -17.18 0.34
CA GLU A 382 -19.80 -17.53 -1.09
C GLU A 382 -19.06 -16.49 -1.93
N THR A 383 -19.46 -15.21 -1.86
CA THR A 383 -18.93 -14.17 -2.77
C THR A 383 -17.64 -13.51 -2.28
N ARG A 384 -17.22 -13.77 -1.04
CA ARG A 384 -16.10 -13.08 -0.37
C ARG A 384 -16.19 -11.54 -0.42
N GLY A 385 -17.41 -11.00 -0.50
CA GLY A 385 -17.66 -9.56 -0.55
C GLY A 385 -17.64 -8.95 -1.96
N VAL A 386 -17.38 -9.75 -2.99
CA VAL A 386 -17.40 -9.31 -4.39
C VAL A 386 -18.84 -9.15 -4.85
N ASP A 387 -19.18 -7.97 -5.38
CA ASP A 387 -20.45 -7.75 -6.05
C ASP A 387 -20.32 -8.12 -7.54
N GLU A 388 -20.65 -9.39 -7.85
CA GLU A 388 -20.50 -9.98 -9.19
C GLU A 388 -21.22 -9.18 -10.28
N GLU A 389 -22.41 -8.65 -10.01
CA GLU A 389 -23.17 -7.89 -11.02
C GLU A 389 -22.47 -6.57 -11.35
N SER A 390 -21.93 -5.87 -10.35
CA SER A 390 -21.15 -4.65 -10.58
C SER A 390 -19.87 -4.91 -11.35
N LEU A 391 -19.17 -6.01 -11.04
CA LEU A 391 -17.93 -6.41 -11.69
C LEU A 391 -18.19 -6.70 -13.18
N ILE A 392 -19.21 -7.52 -13.46
CA ILE A 392 -19.60 -7.91 -14.81
C ILE A 392 -20.13 -6.70 -15.61
N ARG A 393 -20.84 -5.76 -14.97
CA ARG A 393 -21.36 -4.55 -15.63
C ARG A 393 -20.25 -3.62 -16.12
N ASN A 394 -19.11 -3.59 -15.44
CA ASN A 394 -17.95 -2.76 -15.82
C ASN A 394 -17.15 -3.34 -17.00
N LEU A 395 -17.44 -4.57 -17.42
CA LEU A 395 -16.78 -5.19 -18.57
C LEU A 395 -17.37 -4.70 -19.90
N PRO A 396 -16.55 -4.64 -20.97
CA PRO A 396 -17.00 -4.54 -22.35
C PRO A 396 -18.10 -5.58 -22.69
N LYS A 397 -18.96 -5.25 -23.66
CA LYS A 397 -20.16 -6.05 -23.97
C LYS A 397 -19.82 -7.49 -24.38
N ASP A 398 -18.75 -7.67 -25.14
CA ASP A 398 -18.21 -8.96 -25.58
C ASP A 398 -17.75 -9.81 -24.38
N LEU A 399 -16.86 -9.29 -23.54
CA LEU A 399 -16.38 -10.01 -22.35
C LEU A 399 -17.51 -10.33 -21.37
N ARG A 400 -18.45 -9.41 -21.20
CA ARG A 400 -19.63 -9.63 -20.37
C ARG A 400 -20.45 -10.82 -20.86
N ARG A 401 -20.66 -10.94 -22.18
CA ARG A 401 -21.38 -12.07 -22.79
C ARG A 401 -20.65 -13.38 -22.55
N ASP A 402 -19.35 -13.41 -22.83
CA ASP A 402 -18.55 -14.63 -22.70
C ASP A 402 -18.51 -15.13 -21.24
N VAL A 403 -18.34 -14.22 -20.28
CA VAL A 403 -18.38 -14.56 -18.84
C VAL A 403 -19.76 -15.07 -18.45
N LYS A 404 -20.84 -14.38 -18.83
CA LYS A 404 -22.20 -14.82 -18.51
C LYS A 404 -22.55 -16.17 -19.13
N ARG A 405 -22.17 -16.40 -20.41
CA ARG A 405 -22.33 -17.70 -21.07
C ARG A 405 -21.56 -18.78 -20.32
N HIS A 406 -20.31 -18.53 -19.95
CA HIS A 406 -19.51 -19.51 -19.20
C HIS A 406 -20.13 -19.88 -17.86
N LEU A 407 -20.66 -18.90 -17.10
CA LEU A 407 -21.26 -19.13 -15.79
C LEU A 407 -22.63 -19.82 -15.86
N CYS A 408 -23.45 -19.50 -16.86
CA CYS A 408 -24.86 -19.89 -16.87
C CYS A 408 -25.18 -21.07 -17.80
N LEU A 409 -24.37 -21.31 -18.85
CA LEU A 409 -24.73 -22.25 -19.92
C LEU A 409 -24.90 -23.68 -19.40
N GLU A 410 -23.99 -24.15 -18.55
CA GLU A 410 -24.10 -25.50 -17.97
C GLU A 410 -25.38 -25.64 -17.14
N CYS A 411 -25.75 -24.59 -16.40
CA CYS A 411 -26.98 -24.59 -15.60
C CYS A 411 -28.24 -24.64 -16.47
N LEU A 412 -28.27 -23.90 -17.58
CA LEU A 412 -29.38 -23.95 -18.53
C LEU A 412 -29.49 -25.33 -19.21
N LEU A 413 -28.38 -25.88 -19.70
CA LEU A 413 -28.38 -27.18 -20.39
C LEU A 413 -28.81 -28.36 -19.51
N ARG A 414 -28.64 -28.25 -18.18
CA ARG A 414 -29.15 -29.26 -17.23
C ARG A 414 -30.68 -29.33 -17.20
N VAL A 415 -31.36 -28.26 -17.60
CA VAL A 415 -32.82 -28.27 -17.73
C VAL A 415 -33.15 -28.87 -19.12
N PRO A 416 -33.82 -30.03 -19.19
CA PRO A 416 -34.07 -30.75 -20.45
C PRO A 416 -34.84 -29.95 -21.52
N LEU A 417 -35.48 -28.85 -21.10
CA LEU A 417 -36.14 -27.90 -21.98
C LEU A 417 -35.14 -27.11 -22.85
N PHE A 418 -34.05 -26.64 -22.26
CA PHE A 418 -33.08 -25.73 -22.91
C PHE A 418 -32.03 -26.48 -23.71
N GLU A 419 -31.79 -27.76 -23.42
CA GLU A 419 -30.92 -28.65 -24.20
C GLU A 419 -31.29 -28.68 -25.69
N LYS A 420 -32.59 -28.55 -26.02
CA LYS A 420 -33.10 -28.60 -27.40
C LYS A 420 -33.22 -27.23 -28.07
N MET A 421 -32.73 -26.17 -27.43
CA MET A 421 -32.83 -24.81 -27.95
C MET A 421 -31.62 -24.43 -28.81
N ASP A 422 -31.84 -23.42 -29.66
CA ASP A 422 -30.79 -22.79 -30.48
C ASP A 422 -29.76 -22.09 -29.56
N ASP A 423 -28.47 -22.24 -29.87
CA ASP A 423 -27.36 -21.55 -29.19
C ASP A 423 -27.59 -20.04 -29.04
N ARG A 424 -28.16 -19.36 -30.05
CA ARG A 424 -28.48 -17.92 -30.02
C ARG A 424 -29.54 -17.58 -28.98
N LEU A 425 -30.50 -18.48 -28.78
CA LEU A 425 -31.53 -18.31 -27.76
C LEU A 425 -30.95 -18.57 -26.38
N LEU A 426 -30.11 -19.61 -26.24
CA LEU A 426 -29.38 -19.88 -25.00
C LEU A 426 -28.47 -18.71 -24.61
N ASP A 427 -27.77 -18.10 -25.58
CA ASP A 427 -26.99 -16.89 -25.39
C ASP A 427 -27.83 -15.72 -24.87
N ALA A 428 -28.98 -15.48 -25.50
CA ALA A 428 -29.88 -14.40 -25.10
C ALA A 428 -30.44 -14.60 -23.69
N MET A 429 -30.63 -15.85 -23.26
CA MET A 429 -31.04 -16.19 -21.90
C MET A 429 -29.88 -16.04 -20.91
N CYS A 430 -28.70 -16.58 -21.20
CA CYS A 430 -27.48 -16.41 -20.39
C CYS A 430 -27.17 -14.93 -20.12
N ASP A 431 -27.32 -14.07 -21.13
CA ASP A 431 -27.09 -12.63 -21.01
C ASP A 431 -28.00 -11.94 -19.97
N ARG A 432 -29.16 -12.52 -19.69
CA ARG A 432 -30.21 -11.93 -18.85
C ARG A 432 -30.40 -12.62 -17.49
N LEU A 433 -29.87 -13.82 -17.31
CA LEU A 433 -29.89 -14.48 -16.02
C LEU A 433 -29.11 -13.67 -14.97
N LYS A 434 -29.66 -13.68 -13.75
CA LYS A 434 -29.06 -13.03 -12.57
C LYS A 434 -28.86 -14.05 -11.46
N PRO A 435 -27.68 -14.12 -10.84
CA PRO A 435 -27.46 -15.00 -9.69
C PRO A 435 -28.27 -14.49 -8.49
N VAL A 436 -28.95 -15.40 -7.79
CA VAL A 436 -29.70 -15.12 -6.57
C VAL A 436 -29.37 -16.16 -5.49
N LEU A 437 -29.40 -15.72 -4.24
CA LEU A 437 -29.08 -16.52 -3.06
C LEU A 437 -30.25 -16.50 -2.08
N TYR A 438 -30.66 -17.67 -1.62
CA TYR A 438 -31.75 -17.84 -0.67
C TYR A 438 -31.28 -18.60 0.56
N THR A 439 -31.59 -18.06 1.75
CA THR A 439 -31.21 -18.72 3.01
C THR A 439 -32.21 -19.76 3.45
N LYS A 440 -31.77 -20.76 4.22
CA LYS A 440 -32.66 -21.77 4.79
C LYS A 440 -33.87 -21.15 5.53
N LYS A 441 -35.06 -21.71 5.26
CA LYS A 441 -36.41 -21.28 5.69
C LYS A 441 -36.88 -19.94 5.09
N SER A 442 -36.27 -19.47 4.00
CA SER A 442 -36.84 -18.34 3.26
C SER A 442 -37.98 -18.82 2.35
N PHE A 443 -39.14 -18.19 2.47
CA PHE A 443 -40.19 -18.31 1.48
C PHE A 443 -39.82 -17.43 0.28
N ILE A 444 -39.83 -18.03 -0.90
CA ILE A 444 -39.53 -17.37 -2.17
C ILE A 444 -40.83 -16.78 -2.74
N VAL A 445 -41.88 -17.59 -2.79
CA VAL A 445 -43.23 -17.20 -3.26
C VAL A 445 -44.26 -18.03 -2.49
N HIS A 446 -45.45 -17.47 -2.23
CA HIS A 446 -46.57 -18.24 -1.68
C HIS A 446 -47.59 -18.59 -2.78
N GLU A 447 -48.35 -19.66 -2.56
CA GLU A 447 -49.48 -20.01 -3.42
C GLU A 447 -50.47 -18.83 -3.46
N GLY A 448 -50.78 -18.33 -4.66
CA GLY A 448 -51.61 -17.16 -4.91
C GLY A 448 -50.85 -15.86 -5.17
N ASP A 449 -49.58 -15.75 -4.79
CA ASP A 449 -48.76 -14.56 -5.05
C ASP A 449 -48.45 -14.43 -6.56
N PRO A 450 -48.31 -13.21 -7.11
CA PRO A 450 -47.88 -13.03 -8.51
C PRO A 450 -46.46 -13.57 -8.70
N VAL A 451 -46.24 -14.34 -9.77
CA VAL A 451 -44.91 -14.83 -10.14
C VAL A 451 -44.17 -13.74 -10.93
N ASP A 452 -43.03 -13.29 -10.44
CA ASP A 452 -42.24 -12.18 -11.00
C ASP A 452 -40.91 -12.64 -11.65
N GLU A 453 -40.43 -13.82 -11.29
CA GLU A 453 -39.25 -14.45 -11.85
C GLU A 453 -39.36 -15.99 -11.97
N MET A 454 -38.65 -16.53 -12.95
CA MET A 454 -38.43 -17.96 -13.11
C MET A 454 -37.06 -18.31 -12.53
N LEU A 455 -36.98 -19.36 -11.71
CA LEU A 455 -35.75 -19.75 -11.00
C LEU A 455 -35.20 -21.08 -11.51
N PHE A 456 -33.88 -21.13 -11.70
CA PHE A 456 -33.12 -22.32 -12.08
C PHE A 456 -32.19 -22.71 -10.94
N ILE A 457 -32.41 -23.87 -10.33
CA ILE A 457 -31.69 -24.29 -9.12
C ILE A 457 -30.32 -24.85 -9.51
N ILE A 458 -29.27 -24.18 -9.06
CA ILE A 458 -27.88 -24.60 -9.28
C ILE A 458 -27.44 -25.51 -8.14
N ARG A 459 -27.71 -25.07 -6.90
CA ARG A 459 -27.29 -25.75 -5.67
C ARG A 459 -28.39 -25.66 -4.61
N GLY A 460 -28.59 -26.74 -3.86
CA GLY A 460 -29.53 -26.78 -2.74
C GLY A 460 -30.90 -27.37 -3.08
N ARG A 461 -31.86 -27.20 -2.15
CA ARG A 461 -33.20 -27.81 -2.23
C ARG A 461 -34.30 -26.83 -1.85
N LEU A 462 -35.35 -26.79 -2.69
CA LEU A 462 -36.60 -26.07 -2.41
C LEU A 462 -37.72 -27.07 -2.10
N GLY A 463 -38.55 -26.73 -1.11
CA GLY A 463 -39.81 -27.40 -0.84
C GLY A 463 -40.91 -26.66 -1.59
N SER A 464 -41.63 -27.39 -2.43
CA SER A 464 -42.74 -26.91 -3.23
C SER A 464 -44.03 -27.52 -2.70
N THR A 465 -44.88 -26.70 -2.10
CA THR A 465 -46.14 -27.13 -1.48
C THR A 465 -47.34 -26.53 -2.20
N THR A 466 -48.43 -27.30 -2.34
CA THR A 466 -49.69 -26.78 -2.88
C THR A 466 -50.89 -27.39 -2.18
N THR A 467 -51.88 -26.54 -1.94
CA THR A 467 -53.20 -26.89 -1.41
C THR A 467 -54.26 -26.93 -2.51
N ASN A 468 -53.84 -26.72 -3.78
CA ASN A 468 -54.71 -26.64 -4.95
C ASN A 468 -55.86 -25.64 -4.73
N GLY A 469 -55.50 -24.41 -4.33
CA GLY A 469 -56.44 -23.34 -4.03
C GLY A 469 -57.25 -23.58 -2.76
N GLY A 470 -56.65 -24.19 -1.73
CA GLY A 470 -57.30 -24.40 -0.43
C GLY A 470 -58.31 -25.55 -0.38
N ARG A 471 -58.23 -26.52 -1.29
CA ARG A 471 -59.16 -27.65 -1.33
C ARG A 471 -58.96 -28.55 -0.09
N THR A 472 -60.02 -28.74 0.70
CA THR A 472 -59.98 -29.55 1.92
C THR A 472 -59.50 -30.98 1.64
N GLY A 473 -58.50 -31.44 2.39
CA GLY A 473 -57.90 -32.76 2.25
C GLY A 473 -56.91 -32.92 1.08
N PHE A 474 -56.53 -31.84 0.39
CA PHE A 474 -55.49 -31.87 -0.63
C PHE A 474 -54.21 -31.17 -0.14
N PHE A 475 -53.12 -31.93 -0.07
CA PHE A 475 -51.78 -31.41 0.22
C PHE A 475 -50.75 -32.17 -0.61
N ASN A 476 -49.98 -31.45 -1.41
CA ASN A 476 -48.88 -32.02 -2.19
C ASN A 476 -47.59 -31.29 -1.83
N LEU A 477 -46.58 -32.05 -1.41
CA LEU A 477 -45.22 -31.56 -1.14
C LEU A 477 -44.25 -32.27 -2.08
N VAL A 478 -43.45 -31.49 -2.80
CA VAL A 478 -42.40 -31.96 -3.71
C VAL A 478 -41.11 -31.21 -3.38
N TYR A 479 -39.98 -31.91 -3.42
CA TYR A 479 -38.67 -31.28 -3.30
C TYR A 479 -38.07 -31.05 -4.68
N LEU A 480 -37.75 -29.79 -4.98
CA LEU A 480 -36.98 -29.40 -6.16
C LEU A 480 -35.49 -29.40 -5.75
N LYS A 481 -34.65 -29.96 -6.61
CA LYS A 481 -33.21 -30.11 -6.41
C LYS A 481 -32.44 -29.46 -7.56
N GLU A 482 -31.12 -29.58 -7.51
CA GLU A 482 -30.20 -29.11 -8.54
C GLU A 482 -30.61 -29.60 -9.94
N GLY A 483 -30.72 -28.67 -10.89
CA GLY A 483 -31.23 -28.91 -12.25
C GLY A 483 -32.74 -28.76 -12.43
N ASP A 484 -33.52 -28.69 -11.34
CA ASP A 484 -34.94 -28.35 -11.41
C ASP A 484 -35.15 -26.83 -11.52
N PHE A 485 -36.37 -26.43 -11.88
CA PHE A 485 -36.77 -25.04 -12.02
C PHE A 485 -38.18 -24.82 -11.47
N CYS A 486 -38.55 -23.55 -11.28
CA CYS A 486 -39.90 -23.14 -10.88
C CYS A 486 -40.24 -21.75 -11.44
N GLY A 487 -41.51 -21.33 -11.30
CA GLY A 487 -42.05 -20.14 -11.95
C GLY A 487 -42.48 -20.42 -13.39
N GLU A 488 -42.85 -21.67 -13.68
CA GLU A 488 -43.22 -22.12 -15.01
C GLU A 488 -44.46 -21.43 -15.60
N GLU A 489 -45.32 -20.89 -14.74
CA GLU A 489 -46.51 -20.12 -15.11
C GLU A 489 -46.16 -18.92 -16.00
N LEU A 490 -44.97 -18.34 -15.79
CA LEU A 490 -44.48 -17.22 -16.58
C LEU A 490 -44.21 -17.54 -18.03
N LEU A 491 -43.87 -18.80 -18.36
CA LEU A 491 -43.55 -19.15 -19.73
C LEU A 491 -44.79 -19.04 -20.61
N THR A 492 -45.92 -19.59 -20.16
CA THR A 492 -47.19 -19.49 -20.90
C THR A 492 -47.64 -18.04 -21.09
N TRP A 493 -47.44 -17.21 -20.07
CA TRP A 493 -47.73 -15.78 -20.13
C TRP A 493 -46.81 -15.05 -21.11
N ALA A 494 -45.49 -15.30 -21.06
CA ALA A 494 -44.52 -14.63 -21.93
C ALA A 494 -44.66 -15.04 -23.40
N LEU A 495 -45.14 -16.26 -23.66
CA LEU A 495 -45.42 -16.77 -25.01
C LEU A 495 -46.74 -16.30 -25.61
N ASP A 496 -47.63 -15.67 -24.82
CA ASP A 496 -48.88 -15.13 -25.33
C ASP A 496 -48.65 -13.70 -25.83
N PRO A 497 -48.77 -13.43 -27.15
CA PRO A 497 -48.64 -12.09 -27.70
C PRO A 497 -49.71 -11.11 -27.19
N ASN A 498 -50.85 -11.62 -26.71
CA ASN A 498 -51.95 -10.82 -26.14
C ASN A 498 -51.99 -10.90 -24.60
N SER A 499 -50.91 -11.33 -23.96
CA SER A 499 -50.83 -11.41 -22.50
C SER A 499 -51.17 -10.07 -21.85
N SER A 500 -52.07 -10.10 -20.87
CA SER A 500 -52.39 -8.94 -20.03
C SER A 500 -51.15 -8.43 -19.28
N SER A 501 -51.23 -7.20 -18.78
CA SER A 501 -50.21 -6.65 -17.87
C SER A 501 -50.12 -7.42 -16.55
N ASP A 502 -51.14 -8.21 -16.22
CA ASP A 502 -51.23 -8.94 -14.97
C ASP A 502 -50.36 -10.21 -15.03
N LEU A 503 -49.58 -10.40 -13.97
CA LEU A 503 -48.72 -11.57 -13.81
C LEU A 503 -49.55 -12.80 -13.41
N PRO A 504 -49.15 -14.00 -13.86
CA PRO A 504 -49.80 -15.21 -13.40
C PRO A 504 -49.57 -15.42 -11.90
N THR A 505 -50.56 -15.96 -11.21
CA THR A 505 -50.47 -16.31 -9.80
C THR A 505 -49.76 -17.64 -9.62
N SER A 506 -48.88 -17.73 -8.63
CA SER A 506 -48.17 -18.96 -8.27
C SER A 506 -49.16 -20.03 -7.81
N THR A 507 -49.03 -21.23 -8.35
CA THR A 507 -49.85 -22.36 -7.92
C THR A 507 -49.33 -23.06 -6.66
N ARG A 508 -48.16 -22.63 -6.16
CA ARG A 508 -47.43 -23.31 -5.08
C ARG A 508 -46.70 -22.33 -4.17
N THR A 509 -46.54 -22.72 -2.91
CA THR A 509 -45.63 -22.07 -1.98
C THR A 509 -44.25 -22.72 -2.09
N LEU A 510 -43.22 -21.90 -2.30
CA LEU A 510 -41.82 -22.32 -2.39
C LEU A 510 -41.04 -21.87 -1.15
N GLU A 511 -40.45 -22.83 -0.45
CA GLU A 511 -39.60 -22.59 0.73
C GLU A 511 -38.20 -23.17 0.52
N ALA A 512 -37.16 -22.43 0.89
CA ALA A 512 -35.79 -22.91 0.89
C ALA A 512 -35.53 -23.88 2.05
N ILE A 513 -35.30 -25.16 1.75
CA ILE A 513 -35.02 -26.20 2.77
C ILE A 513 -33.56 -26.19 3.19
N THR A 514 -32.67 -25.85 2.25
CA THR A 514 -31.25 -25.58 2.47
C THR A 514 -30.93 -24.15 2.07
N GLU A 515 -29.67 -23.73 2.22
CA GLU A 515 -29.19 -22.59 1.45
C GLU A 515 -29.28 -22.95 -0.05
N VAL A 516 -29.77 -22.03 -0.87
CA VAL A 516 -30.03 -22.26 -2.29
C VAL A 516 -29.36 -21.19 -3.14
N GLU A 517 -28.68 -21.66 -4.18
CA GLU A 517 -28.11 -20.85 -5.23
C GLU A 517 -28.89 -21.11 -6.50
N ALA A 518 -29.38 -20.05 -7.12
CA ALA A 518 -30.18 -20.15 -8.32
C ALA A 518 -29.85 -19.01 -9.29
N PHE A 519 -30.19 -19.23 -10.56
CA PHE A 519 -30.31 -18.13 -11.51
C PHE A 519 -31.77 -17.73 -11.64
N ALA A 520 -32.04 -16.43 -11.55
CA ALA A 520 -33.35 -15.84 -11.80
C ALA A 520 -33.43 -15.24 -13.19
N LEU A 521 -34.55 -15.48 -13.85
CA LEU A 521 -34.95 -14.84 -15.10
C LEU A 521 -36.23 -14.04 -14.85
N THR A 522 -36.12 -12.72 -14.88
CA THR A 522 -37.26 -11.83 -14.57
C THR A 522 -38.32 -11.89 -15.66
N THR A 523 -39.56 -11.55 -15.32
CA THR A 523 -40.67 -11.38 -16.26
C THR A 523 -40.33 -10.50 -17.47
N TYR A 524 -39.69 -9.36 -17.24
CA TYR A 524 -39.27 -8.44 -18.29
C TYR A 524 -38.26 -9.09 -19.24
N ASP A 525 -37.26 -9.76 -18.68
CA ASP A 525 -36.22 -10.43 -19.43
C ASP A 525 -36.77 -11.61 -20.25
N LEU A 526 -37.67 -12.40 -19.65
CA LEU A 526 -38.34 -13.52 -20.32
C LEU A 526 -39.23 -13.04 -21.47
N LYS A 527 -40.05 -12.00 -21.27
CA LYS A 527 -40.92 -11.44 -22.32
C LYS A 527 -40.10 -10.83 -23.46
N PHE A 528 -38.98 -10.19 -23.14
CA PHE A 528 -38.04 -9.72 -24.15
C PHE A 528 -37.51 -10.87 -25.02
N VAL A 529 -37.03 -11.95 -24.41
CA VAL A 529 -36.50 -13.11 -25.16
C VAL A 529 -37.62 -13.80 -25.96
N ALA A 530 -38.81 -13.99 -25.36
CA ALA A 530 -39.97 -14.56 -26.05
C ALA A 530 -40.35 -13.77 -27.30
N SER A 531 -40.35 -12.43 -27.23
CA SER A 531 -40.66 -11.57 -28.38
C SER A 531 -39.66 -11.67 -29.54
N GLN A 532 -38.40 -11.97 -29.25
CA GLN A 532 -37.33 -12.01 -30.25
C GLN A 532 -37.20 -13.38 -30.93
N PHE A 533 -37.53 -14.46 -30.22
CA PHE A 533 -37.28 -15.82 -30.70
C PHE A 533 -38.58 -16.58 -30.96
N ARG A 534 -39.08 -16.53 -32.20
CA ARG A 534 -40.30 -17.25 -32.64
C ARG A 534 -40.31 -18.75 -32.29
N ARG A 535 -39.14 -19.38 -32.18
CA ARG A 535 -38.98 -20.81 -31.85
C ARG A 535 -39.48 -21.15 -30.43
N LEU A 536 -39.50 -20.18 -29.52
CA LEU A 536 -40.10 -20.33 -28.18
C LEU A 536 -41.62 -20.57 -28.26
N HIS A 537 -42.30 -20.16 -29.33
CA HIS A 537 -43.73 -20.44 -29.57
C HIS A 537 -43.99 -21.83 -30.19
N SER A 538 -42.97 -22.69 -30.33
CA SER A 538 -43.14 -24.03 -30.89
C SER A 538 -44.03 -24.90 -30.00
N LYS A 539 -45.03 -25.56 -30.59
CA LYS A 539 -45.88 -26.54 -29.89
C LYS A 539 -45.06 -27.66 -29.23
N GLN A 540 -43.98 -28.10 -29.88
CA GLN A 540 -43.09 -29.14 -29.33
C GLN A 540 -42.43 -28.69 -28.02
N LEU A 541 -42.08 -27.41 -27.91
CA LEU A 541 -41.43 -26.82 -26.75
C LEU A 541 -42.43 -26.65 -25.60
N GLN A 542 -43.65 -26.22 -25.91
CA GLN A 542 -44.76 -26.18 -24.94
C GLN A 542 -45.11 -27.57 -24.40
N HIS A 543 -45.13 -28.62 -25.25
CA HIS A 543 -45.34 -29.99 -24.80
C HIS A 543 -44.21 -30.49 -23.89
N THR A 544 -42.95 -30.25 -24.27
CA THR A 544 -41.78 -30.59 -23.45
C THR A 544 -41.88 -29.92 -22.09
N PHE A 545 -42.27 -28.64 -22.07
CA PHE A 545 -42.45 -27.89 -20.83
C PHE A 545 -43.53 -28.47 -19.92
N ARG A 546 -44.72 -28.76 -20.46
CA ARG A 546 -45.80 -29.41 -19.70
C ARG A 546 -45.39 -30.77 -19.14
N PHE A 547 -44.49 -31.48 -19.83
CA PHE A 547 -44.00 -32.78 -19.35
C PHE A 547 -43.04 -32.67 -18.15
N TYR A 548 -42.21 -31.62 -18.09
CA TYR A 548 -41.25 -31.41 -17.01
C TYR A 548 -41.80 -30.57 -15.84
N SER A 549 -42.84 -29.77 -16.08
CA SER A 549 -43.50 -28.98 -15.04
C SER A 549 -44.15 -29.87 -13.96
N GLN A 550 -43.87 -29.55 -12.69
CA GLN A 550 -44.45 -30.26 -11.56
C GLN A 550 -45.93 -29.98 -11.42
N GLN A 551 -46.38 -28.77 -11.76
CA GLN A 551 -47.79 -28.40 -11.78
C GLN A 551 -48.60 -29.34 -12.70
N TRP A 552 -48.15 -29.52 -13.94
CA TRP A 552 -48.83 -30.38 -14.92
C TRP A 552 -48.82 -31.85 -14.54
N ARG A 553 -47.73 -32.34 -13.94
CA ARG A 553 -47.65 -33.71 -13.40
C ARG A 553 -48.66 -33.94 -12.28
N THR A 554 -48.77 -33.00 -11.34
CA THR A 554 -49.76 -33.08 -10.26
C THR A 554 -51.18 -32.99 -10.80
N TRP A 555 -51.45 -32.11 -11.76
CA TRP A 555 -52.74 -32.02 -12.43
C TRP A 555 -53.13 -33.34 -13.11
N ALA A 556 -52.21 -33.93 -13.90
CA ALA A 556 -52.44 -35.20 -14.57
C ALA A 556 -52.70 -36.34 -13.58
N ALA A 557 -51.92 -36.42 -12.50
CA ALA A 557 -52.14 -37.39 -11.43
C ALA A 557 -53.52 -37.23 -10.78
N CYS A 558 -53.96 -35.99 -10.51
CA CYS A 558 -55.29 -35.72 -9.97
C CYS A 558 -56.41 -36.15 -10.92
N CYS A 559 -56.26 -35.86 -12.21
CA CYS A 559 -57.22 -36.27 -13.24
C CYS A 559 -57.33 -37.79 -13.34
N ILE A 560 -56.21 -38.50 -13.37
CA ILE A 560 -56.16 -39.97 -13.39
C ILE A 560 -56.79 -40.56 -12.11
N GLN A 561 -56.47 -40.00 -10.94
CA GLN A 561 -57.07 -40.44 -9.68
C GLN A 561 -58.59 -40.21 -9.66
N ALA A 562 -59.07 -39.08 -10.19
CA ALA A 562 -60.49 -38.77 -10.26
C ALA A 562 -61.24 -39.70 -11.22
N THR A 563 -60.70 -39.98 -12.40
CA THR A 563 -61.29 -40.92 -13.37
C THR A 563 -61.27 -42.35 -12.83
N TRP A 564 -60.18 -42.79 -12.21
CA TRP A 564 -60.08 -44.09 -11.56
C TRP A 564 -61.12 -44.26 -10.45
N ARG A 565 -61.24 -43.27 -9.55
CA ARG A 565 -62.27 -43.29 -8.49
C ARG A 565 -63.69 -43.35 -9.06
N ARG A 566 -63.97 -42.65 -10.17
CA ARG A 566 -65.27 -42.75 -10.87
C ARG A 566 -65.49 -44.14 -11.46
N HIS A 567 -64.48 -44.74 -12.08
CA HIS A 567 -64.55 -46.11 -12.61
C HIS A 567 -64.80 -47.13 -11.49
N CYS A 568 -64.06 -47.08 -10.38
CA CYS A 568 -64.28 -47.97 -9.24
C CYS A 568 -65.68 -47.83 -8.62
N ARG A 569 -66.26 -46.62 -8.59
CA ARG A 569 -67.65 -46.42 -8.16
C ARG A 569 -68.66 -47.07 -9.10
N ARG A 570 -68.43 -46.99 -10.41
CA ARG A 570 -69.28 -47.66 -11.42
C ARG A 570 -69.18 -49.18 -11.41
N MET A 571 -68.08 -49.74 -10.92
CA MET A 571 -67.88 -51.19 -10.78
C MET A 571 -68.38 -51.75 -9.42
N ARG A 572 -68.70 -50.86 -8.46
CA ARG A 572 -69.24 -51.24 -7.13
C ARG A 572 -70.76 -51.12 -7.04
N ASN A 573 -71.37 -50.39 -7.97
CA ASN A 573 -72.81 -50.43 -8.25
C ASN A 573 -73.05 -51.40 -9.39
#